data_AF-A0A524GL02-F1
#
_entry.id   AF-A0A524GL02-F1
#
_cell.length_a   1.000
_cell.length_b   1.000
_cell.length_c   1.000
_cell.angle_alpha   90.00
_cell.angle_beta   90.00
_cell.angle_gamma   90.00
#
_symmetry.space_group_name_H-M   'P 1'
#
loop_
_entity.id
_entity.type
_entity.pdbx_description
1 polymer ?
#
loop_
_entity_poly.entity_id
_entity_poly.type
_entity_poly.pdbx_seq_one_letter_code
_entity_poly.pdbx_strand_id
1 'polypeptide(L)'
;MENIHLYTIDDIKRTYESIQNHVRTKRIILNYSQNTGDIREVALEGLDLSRVRNVLDMGCGYGFFTESLKGLLKEETHIVGMDVIDHKNRESFLTTVTNMGYKGDFIAENANRIKTMEDSSFDLVIASYSLYFFPHLIGEIARILAEDGIFIAVTHTESSLKEAIQIIPVCMEGLGMMPPDEILISKLFKAFSMENGKARLDPYFGEIEKIVFENSLTFPLENVDDCIEYLDKKKHLLFKDILDNYPDKMDALILSFNSSIHESAQRGKEIALTKDDVVFRCYKPRDLKTVNGFRKRRLFCCYCGNPLTQSQIEGKLRDNCLHCHAVFYENPLPVASCIVVNEAREILLVKRKKEPYSGMWCLPIGFAETGEEIRDAALRELSEETGLNGTITRLIDVDTIDNYFYGSMAIITYEAAITGGALRPGDDACDGGYFPLSNLPPLAWSSNRKALDIYIELNRDTWAMVDSFKQLFPDIDTMKSFAPRAEEQKKFLSNILMKMIGRDMEEISRNWAEDVQSVAPHLTPYLETLSNMNRNVLKGVQSWLQGQSQAINLDVFMETGTTLSNLDVPLADVLNAMALSRKSIWTHVVKKRILSSPLEIYATLELNNRIIFLYDKINYYLTAGYFKK
;
A
#
# COMPACT_ATOMS: atom_id res chain seq x y z
N MET A 1 -13.61 4.78 -3.38
CA MET A 1 -12.32 4.76 -4.09
C MET A 1 -11.86 3.32 -3.99
N GLU A 2 -12.22 2.48 -4.98
CA GLU A 2 -12.01 1.02 -4.93
C GLU A 2 -10.72 0.55 -5.66
N ASN A 3 -9.90 1.44 -6.21
CA ASN A 3 -8.83 1.03 -7.12
C ASN A 3 -7.45 1.14 -6.48
N ILE A 4 -7.09 0.15 -5.66
CA ILE A 4 -5.69 -0.23 -5.44
C ILE A 4 -5.47 -1.55 -6.19
N HIS A 5 -4.97 -1.42 -7.42
CA HIS A 5 -4.44 -2.46 -8.31
C HIS A 5 -5.24 -3.78 -8.42
N LEU A 6 -6.46 -3.72 -8.97
CA LEU A 6 -7.17 -4.91 -9.48
C LEU A 6 -6.30 -5.73 -10.46
N TYR A 7 -5.36 -5.07 -11.16
CA TYR A 7 -4.40 -5.66 -12.09
C TYR A 7 -2.97 -5.24 -11.74
N THR A 8 -2.05 -6.21 -11.72
CA THR A 8 -0.61 -5.95 -11.55
C THR A 8 -0.03 -5.39 -12.84
N ILE A 9 1.16 -4.78 -12.75
CA ILE A 9 1.89 -4.32 -13.93
C ILE A 9 2.18 -5.50 -14.88
N ASP A 10 2.42 -6.70 -14.33
CA ASP A 10 2.69 -7.89 -15.13
C ASP A 10 1.45 -8.40 -15.88
N ASP A 11 0.25 -8.27 -15.30
CA ASP A 11 -1.01 -8.62 -15.98
C ASP A 11 -1.25 -7.71 -17.20
N ILE A 12 -0.97 -6.41 -17.02
CA ILE A 12 -1.07 -5.41 -18.09
C ILE A 12 -0.01 -5.67 -19.15
N LYS A 13 1.25 -5.93 -18.76
CA LYS A 13 2.33 -6.29 -19.69
C LYS A 13 1.96 -7.49 -20.55
N ARG A 14 1.52 -8.60 -19.94
CA ARG A 14 1.16 -9.83 -20.67
C ARG A 14 0.03 -9.62 -21.68
N THR A 15 -0.88 -8.68 -21.41
CA THR A 15 -1.99 -8.34 -22.31
C THR A 15 -1.54 -7.47 -23.48
N TYR A 16 -0.69 -6.47 -23.24
CA TYR A 16 -0.43 -5.39 -24.20
C TYR A 16 0.96 -5.39 -24.86
N GLU A 17 1.88 -6.29 -24.49
CA GLU A 17 3.29 -6.29 -24.97
C GLU A 17 3.49 -6.70 -26.45
N SER A 18 2.53 -7.39 -27.07
CA SER A 18 2.70 -7.90 -28.44
C SER A 18 2.13 -6.96 -29.52
N ILE A 19 3.01 -6.27 -30.24
CA ILE A 19 2.66 -5.35 -31.35
C ILE A 19 1.96 -6.06 -32.51
N GLN A 20 2.40 -7.27 -32.89
CA GLN A 20 1.79 -8.05 -33.98
C GLN A 20 0.32 -8.41 -33.66
N ASN A 21 0.00 -8.57 -32.38
CA ASN A 21 -1.36 -8.84 -31.92
C ASN A 21 -2.27 -7.61 -32.10
N HIS A 22 -1.77 -6.40 -31.86
CA HIS A 22 -2.55 -5.15 -32.02
C HIS A 22 -2.95 -4.88 -33.46
N VAL A 23 -2.06 -5.11 -34.43
CA VAL A 23 -2.39 -4.97 -35.87
C VAL A 23 -3.51 -5.93 -36.28
N ARG A 24 -3.48 -7.15 -35.74
CA ARG A 24 -4.48 -8.18 -36.03
C ARG A 24 -5.82 -7.89 -35.35
N THR A 25 -5.81 -7.44 -34.10
CA THR A 25 -7.00 -6.95 -33.40
C THR A 25 -7.63 -5.75 -34.10
N LYS A 26 -6.82 -4.80 -34.62
CA LYS A 26 -7.31 -3.68 -35.44
C LYS A 26 -8.05 -4.19 -36.68
N ARG A 27 -7.48 -5.17 -37.40
CA ARG A 27 -8.14 -5.79 -38.56
C ARG A 27 -9.47 -6.46 -38.19
N ILE A 28 -9.50 -7.22 -37.08
CA ILE A 28 -10.72 -7.86 -36.60
C ILE A 28 -11.79 -6.80 -36.28
N ILE A 29 -11.43 -5.74 -35.55
CA ILE A 29 -12.37 -4.65 -35.25
C ILE A 29 -12.88 -4.03 -36.55
N LEU A 30 -12.01 -3.66 -37.49
CA LEU A 30 -12.42 -3.04 -38.77
C LEU A 30 -13.36 -3.93 -39.60
N ASN A 31 -13.20 -5.25 -39.54
CA ASN A 31 -14.00 -6.18 -40.34
C ASN A 31 -15.37 -6.48 -39.73
N TYR A 32 -15.50 -6.44 -38.41
CA TYR A 32 -16.70 -6.91 -37.69
C TYR A 32 -17.44 -5.81 -36.91
N SER A 33 -16.90 -4.59 -36.86
CA SER A 33 -17.54 -3.43 -36.24
C SER A 33 -18.77 -3.00 -37.01
N GLN A 34 -19.91 -2.87 -36.34
CA GLN A 34 -21.13 -2.32 -36.95
C GLN A 34 -21.00 -0.82 -37.20
N ASN A 35 -20.26 -0.12 -36.34
CA ASN A 35 -19.92 1.29 -36.54
C ASN A 35 -18.56 1.39 -37.26
N THR A 36 -18.56 1.90 -38.49
CA THR A 36 -17.34 2.05 -39.31
C THR A 36 -16.58 3.34 -39.04
N GLY A 37 -17.11 4.23 -38.19
CA GLY A 37 -16.42 5.46 -37.79
C GLY A 37 -15.18 5.18 -36.95
N ASP A 38 -14.20 6.07 -36.99
CA ASP A 38 -13.06 6.02 -36.09
C ASP A 38 -13.34 6.84 -34.83
N ILE A 39 -13.44 6.19 -33.68
CA ILE A 39 -13.66 6.87 -32.39
C ILE A 39 -12.58 7.92 -32.10
N ARG A 40 -11.36 7.78 -32.64
CA ARG A 40 -10.28 8.77 -32.50
C ARG A 40 -10.59 10.05 -33.26
N GLU A 41 -11.19 9.93 -34.45
CA GLU A 41 -11.65 11.09 -35.22
C GLU A 41 -12.83 11.75 -34.51
N VAL A 42 -13.81 10.95 -34.04
CA VAL A 42 -14.92 11.44 -33.21
C VAL A 42 -14.41 12.14 -31.95
N ALA A 43 -13.30 11.67 -31.36
CA ALA A 43 -12.72 12.31 -30.18
C ALA A 43 -12.08 13.66 -30.48
N LEU A 44 -11.66 13.92 -31.72
CA LEU A 44 -10.96 15.15 -32.14
C LEU A 44 -11.84 16.10 -32.96
N GLU A 45 -12.96 15.61 -33.49
CA GLU A 45 -13.86 16.36 -34.37
C GLU A 45 -14.35 17.67 -33.73
N GLY A 46 -14.12 18.79 -34.42
CA GLY A 46 -14.55 20.11 -33.97
C GLY A 46 -13.64 20.78 -32.93
N LEU A 47 -12.51 20.17 -32.54
CA LEU A 47 -11.54 20.79 -31.63
C LEU A 47 -10.57 21.72 -32.36
N ASP A 48 -10.38 22.93 -31.82
CA ASP A 48 -9.28 23.81 -32.24
C ASP A 48 -8.00 23.46 -31.47
N LEU A 49 -7.12 22.68 -32.09
CA LEU A 49 -5.84 22.29 -31.51
C LEU A 49 -4.67 23.20 -31.95
N SER A 50 -4.95 24.32 -32.63
CA SER A 50 -3.91 25.22 -33.17
C SER A 50 -3.03 25.88 -32.11
N ARG A 51 -3.47 25.87 -30.84
CA ARG A 51 -2.77 26.45 -29.69
C ARG A 51 -1.99 25.44 -28.87
N VAL A 52 -2.23 24.15 -29.05
CA VAL A 52 -1.59 23.07 -28.31
C VAL A 52 -0.09 23.04 -28.65
N ARG A 53 0.77 23.04 -27.63
CA ARG A 53 2.23 22.95 -27.74
C ARG A 53 2.82 21.78 -26.98
N ASN A 54 2.18 21.34 -25.91
CA ASN A 54 2.61 20.20 -25.10
C ASN A 54 1.45 19.19 -24.96
N VAL A 55 1.69 17.96 -25.40
CA VAL A 55 0.73 16.85 -25.33
C VAL A 55 1.27 15.76 -24.41
N LEU A 56 0.40 15.19 -23.56
CA LEU A 56 0.69 13.97 -22.81
C LEU A 56 -0.29 12.86 -23.21
N ASP A 57 0.22 11.74 -23.72
CA ASP A 57 -0.56 10.53 -23.99
C ASP A 57 -0.30 9.49 -22.87
N MET A 58 -1.29 9.28 -22.01
CA MET A 58 -1.22 8.40 -20.84
C MET A 58 -1.70 6.98 -21.19
N GLY A 59 -0.82 6.00 -21.03
CA GLY A 59 -1.05 4.65 -21.54
C GLY A 59 -0.94 4.62 -23.06
N CYS A 60 0.07 5.31 -23.60
CA CYS A 60 0.17 5.59 -25.03
C CYS A 60 0.34 4.35 -25.91
N GLY A 61 0.78 3.21 -25.34
CA GLY A 61 1.13 2.03 -26.11
C GLY A 61 2.12 2.36 -27.21
N TYR A 62 1.84 1.93 -28.44
CA TYR A 62 2.64 2.24 -29.63
C TYR A 62 2.28 3.59 -30.31
N GLY A 63 1.47 4.44 -29.66
CA GLY A 63 1.04 5.75 -30.18
C GLY A 63 -0.20 5.72 -31.08
N PHE A 64 -1.08 4.74 -30.89
CA PHE A 64 -2.26 4.57 -31.75
C PHE A 64 -3.21 5.76 -31.75
N PHE A 65 -3.52 6.32 -30.57
CA PHE A 65 -4.35 7.53 -30.52
C PHE A 65 -3.55 8.74 -31.00
N THR A 66 -2.29 8.85 -30.56
CA THR A 66 -1.36 9.92 -30.98
C THR A 66 -1.30 10.08 -32.51
N GLU A 67 -1.28 8.98 -33.28
CA GLU A 67 -1.29 9.03 -34.76
C GLU A 67 -2.42 9.91 -35.35
N SER A 68 -3.59 9.93 -34.72
CA SER A 68 -4.75 10.70 -35.17
C SER A 68 -4.58 12.23 -35.00
N LEU A 69 -3.55 12.69 -34.29
CA LEU A 69 -3.21 14.11 -34.16
C LEU A 69 -2.45 14.67 -35.38
N LYS A 70 -2.08 13.81 -36.34
CA LYS A 70 -1.26 14.19 -37.49
C LYS A 70 -1.93 15.31 -38.30
N GLY A 71 -1.23 16.43 -38.44
CA GLY A 71 -1.71 17.58 -39.21
C GLY A 71 -2.71 18.47 -38.47
N LEU A 72 -3.06 18.15 -37.21
CA LEU A 72 -3.94 18.96 -36.37
C LEU A 72 -3.15 19.90 -35.43
N LEU A 73 -1.86 19.60 -35.18
CA LEU A 73 -0.99 20.34 -34.26
C LEU A 73 0.06 21.16 -35.04
N LYS A 74 0.60 22.21 -34.40
CA LYS A 74 1.73 22.99 -34.94
C LYS A 74 3.01 22.15 -35.02
N GLU A 75 3.86 22.39 -36.01
CA GLU A 75 5.10 21.63 -36.22
C GLU A 75 6.03 21.59 -34.99
N GLU A 76 6.05 22.66 -34.18
CA GLU A 76 6.87 22.76 -32.96
C GLU A 76 6.29 22.03 -31.74
N THR A 77 5.15 21.34 -31.89
CA THR A 77 4.46 20.68 -30.78
C THR A 77 5.29 19.52 -30.23
N HIS A 78 5.37 19.44 -28.91
CA HIS A 78 6.04 18.39 -28.18
C HIS A 78 5.02 17.36 -27.66
N ILE A 79 5.24 16.09 -27.96
CA ILE A 79 4.36 14.99 -27.57
C ILE A 79 5.11 14.05 -26.64
N VAL A 80 4.59 13.87 -25.43
CA VAL A 80 5.16 12.98 -24.40
C VAL A 80 4.27 11.75 -24.26
N GLY A 81 4.82 10.57 -24.51
CA GLY A 81 4.15 9.30 -24.24
C GLY A 81 4.51 8.79 -22.84
N MET A 82 3.54 8.24 -22.12
CA MET A 82 3.76 7.57 -20.83
C MET A 82 3.18 6.16 -20.84
N ASP A 83 4.01 5.16 -20.58
CA ASP A 83 3.58 3.76 -20.51
C ASP A 83 4.51 2.95 -19.59
N VAL A 84 3.97 1.93 -18.91
CA VAL A 84 4.75 1.02 -18.05
C VAL A 84 5.56 -0.01 -18.83
N ILE A 85 5.27 -0.18 -20.12
CA ILE A 85 5.94 -1.12 -21.02
C ILE A 85 7.00 -0.36 -21.84
N ASP A 86 8.29 -0.51 -21.51
CA ASP A 86 9.37 0.23 -22.19
C ASP A 86 9.81 -0.42 -23.52
N HIS A 87 10.38 -1.63 -23.43
CA HIS A 87 11.24 -2.26 -24.46
C HIS A 87 10.69 -2.38 -25.89
N LYS A 88 9.38 -2.23 -26.11
CA LYS A 88 8.74 -2.28 -27.45
C LYS A 88 7.86 -1.07 -27.79
N ASN A 89 7.21 -0.47 -26.77
CA ASN A 89 6.31 0.65 -27.00
C ASN A 89 7.07 1.96 -27.17
N ARG A 90 8.21 2.17 -26.49
CA ARG A 90 9.02 3.38 -26.63
C ARG A 90 9.44 3.63 -28.08
N GLU A 91 10.09 2.66 -28.71
CA GLU A 91 10.60 2.80 -30.08
C GLU A 91 9.45 3.00 -31.08
N SER A 92 8.38 2.23 -30.93
CA SER A 92 7.19 2.33 -31.78
C SER A 92 6.50 3.70 -31.65
N PHE A 93 6.32 4.17 -30.42
CA PHE A 93 5.73 5.48 -30.13
C PHE A 93 6.57 6.63 -30.71
N LEU A 94 7.88 6.64 -30.43
CA LEU A 94 8.78 7.68 -30.93
C LEU A 94 8.85 7.68 -32.46
N THR A 95 8.78 6.49 -33.09
CA THR A 95 8.70 6.36 -34.55
C THR A 95 7.40 6.96 -35.09
N THR A 96 6.27 6.67 -34.47
CA THR A 96 4.97 7.26 -34.82
C THR A 96 5.02 8.79 -34.75
N VAL A 97 5.50 9.36 -33.64
CA VAL A 97 5.61 10.81 -33.45
C VAL A 97 6.56 11.45 -34.49
N THR A 98 7.70 10.80 -34.76
CA THR A 98 8.66 11.28 -35.77
C THR A 98 8.05 11.26 -37.17
N ASN A 99 7.31 10.21 -37.53
CA ASN A 99 6.62 10.08 -38.83
C ASN A 99 5.48 11.10 -39.03
N MET A 100 4.98 11.67 -37.93
CA MET A 100 4.01 12.77 -37.96
C MET A 100 4.67 14.14 -38.12
N GLY A 101 6.00 14.23 -37.91
CA GLY A 101 6.77 15.47 -37.98
C GLY A 101 6.86 16.25 -36.68
N TYR A 102 6.58 15.64 -35.52
CA TYR A 102 6.63 16.28 -34.21
C TYR A 102 7.83 15.84 -33.37
N LYS A 103 8.13 16.60 -32.31
CA LYS A 103 9.13 16.19 -31.33
C LYS A 103 8.48 15.26 -30.30
N GLY A 104 9.13 14.13 -30.01
CA GLY A 104 8.61 13.11 -29.10
C GLY A 104 9.55 12.79 -27.94
N ASP A 105 8.99 12.64 -26.74
CA ASP A 105 9.65 12.07 -25.56
C ASP A 105 8.82 10.90 -25.01
N PHE A 106 9.45 10.02 -24.22
CA PHE A 106 8.78 8.85 -23.64
C PHE A 106 9.19 8.59 -22.18
N ILE A 107 8.20 8.43 -21.31
CA ILE A 107 8.34 8.16 -19.88
C ILE A 107 7.95 6.70 -19.61
N ALA A 108 8.94 5.89 -19.25
CA ALA A 108 8.78 4.48 -18.90
C ALA A 108 8.48 4.31 -17.40
N GLU A 109 7.41 4.92 -16.92
CA GLU A 109 6.99 4.88 -15.52
C GLU A 109 5.48 4.65 -15.40
N ASN A 110 5.01 4.37 -14.19
CA ASN A 110 3.57 4.28 -13.95
C ASN A 110 2.89 5.65 -14.05
N ALA A 111 1.57 5.65 -14.20
CA ALA A 111 0.78 6.87 -14.27
C ALA A 111 0.95 7.78 -13.03
N ASN A 112 1.37 7.26 -11.86
CA ASN A 112 1.61 8.09 -10.68
C ASN A 112 2.77 9.10 -10.86
N ARG A 113 3.61 8.94 -11.89
CA ARG A 113 4.67 9.91 -12.23
C ARG A 113 4.14 11.33 -12.44
N ILE A 114 2.89 11.49 -12.86
CA ILE A 114 2.30 12.82 -13.03
C ILE A 114 2.22 13.63 -11.72
N LYS A 115 2.19 12.98 -10.55
CA LYS A 115 2.17 13.64 -9.23
C LYS A 115 3.39 14.53 -8.98
N THR A 116 4.51 14.24 -9.64
CA THR A 116 5.76 14.99 -9.50
C THR A 116 5.99 15.97 -10.65
N MET A 117 5.10 16.02 -11.64
CA MET A 117 5.19 16.96 -12.76
C MET A 117 4.74 18.35 -12.35
N GLU A 118 5.23 19.37 -13.04
CA GLU A 118 4.86 20.77 -12.80
C GLU A 118 3.39 21.03 -13.15
N ASP A 119 2.76 21.95 -12.39
CA ASP A 119 1.40 22.41 -12.65
C ASP A 119 1.33 23.07 -14.05
N SER A 120 0.21 22.91 -14.75
CA SER A 120 -0.02 23.54 -16.06
C SER A 120 1.11 23.35 -17.09
N SER A 121 1.69 22.15 -17.13
CA SER A 121 2.77 21.76 -18.04
C SER A 121 2.29 21.23 -19.39
N PHE A 122 1.01 20.88 -19.53
CA PHE A 122 0.42 20.32 -20.75
C PHE A 122 -0.82 21.09 -21.22
N ASP A 123 -0.97 21.20 -22.55
CA ASP A 123 -2.16 21.82 -23.17
C ASP A 123 -3.21 20.76 -23.56
N LEU A 124 -2.78 19.52 -23.78
CA LEU A 124 -3.63 18.39 -24.12
C LEU A 124 -3.17 17.14 -23.37
N VAL A 125 -4.07 16.52 -22.62
CA VAL A 125 -3.84 15.20 -22.01
C VAL A 125 -4.82 14.21 -22.61
N ILE A 126 -4.33 13.04 -22.99
CA ILE A 126 -5.13 11.96 -23.57
C ILE A 126 -4.99 10.72 -22.69
N ALA A 127 -6.11 10.08 -22.38
CA ALA A 127 -6.17 8.77 -21.74
C ALA A 127 -7.16 7.88 -22.49
N SER A 128 -6.67 7.20 -23.53
CA SER A 128 -7.50 6.35 -24.39
C SER A 128 -7.48 4.89 -23.91
N TYR A 129 -8.62 4.39 -23.41
CA TYR A 129 -8.77 3.05 -22.81
C TYR A 129 -7.71 2.72 -21.74
N SER A 130 -7.32 3.74 -20.96
CA SER A 130 -6.30 3.59 -19.91
C SER A 130 -6.78 4.12 -18.55
N LEU A 131 -7.67 5.13 -18.52
CA LEU A 131 -8.07 5.83 -17.30
C LEU A 131 -8.74 4.93 -16.25
N TYR A 132 -9.43 3.86 -16.66
CA TYR A 132 -10.01 2.89 -15.73
C TYR A 132 -8.97 2.11 -14.90
N PHE A 133 -7.69 2.10 -15.29
CA PHE A 133 -6.60 1.56 -14.46
C PHE A 133 -6.14 2.53 -13.37
N PHE A 134 -6.39 3.84 -13.51
CA PHE A 134 -5.90 4.87 -12.58
C PHE A 134 -6.89 6.04 -12.39
N PRO A 135 -8.18 5.80 -12.09
CA PRO A 135 -9.17 6.87 -11.98
C PRO A 135 -8.93 7.80 -10.78
N HIS A 136 -8.09 7.40 -9.82
CA HIS A 136 -7.68 8.26 -8.70
C HIS A 136 -6.78 9.43 -9.13
N LEU A 137 -6.24 9.40 -10.35
CA LEU A 137 -5.35 10.44 -10.88
C LEU A 137 -6.07 11.56 -11.64
N ILE A 138 -7.40 11.54 -11.74
CA ILE A 138 -8.16 12.58 -12.47
C ILE A 138 -7.86 13.99 -11.95
N GLY A 139 -7.71 14.16 -10.62
CA GLY A 139 -7.34 15.46 -10.05
C GLY A 139 -5.93 15.92 -10.41
N GLU A 140 -4.98 14.98 -10.51
CA GLU A 140 -3.62 15.27 -10.95
C GLU A 140 -3.54 15.59 -12.45
N ILE A 141 -4.37 14.92 -13.27
CA ILE A 141 -4.55 15.24 -14.69
C ILE A 141 -5.05 16.67 -14.86
N ALA A 142 -6.05 17.07 -14.07
CA ALA A 142 -6.53 18.45 -14.08
C ALA A 142 -5.45 19.45 -13.64
N ARG A 143 -4.60 19.10 -12.65
CA ARG A 143 -3.52 19.96 -12.15
C ARG A 143 -2.42 20.23 -13.20
N ILE A 144 -2.04 19.22 -13.97
CA ILE A 144 -0.96 19.36 -14.97
C ILE A 144 -1.44 20.04 -16.27
N LEU A 145 -2.75 20.21 -16.46
CA LEU A 145 -3.31 20.90 -17.60
C LEU A 145 -3.24 22.43 -17.44
N ALA A 146 -2.98 23.13 -18.54
CA ALA A 146 -3.11 24.58 -18.63
C ALA A 146 -4.57 25.02 -18.44
N GLU A 147 -4.82 26.29 -18.14
CA GLU A 147 -6.18 26.83 -17.89
C GLU A 147 -7.15 26.61 -19.06
N ASP A 148 -6.65 26.73 -20.29
CA ASP A 148 -7.38 26.44 -21.54
C ASP A 148 -7.12 25.01 -22.06
N GLY A 149 -6.51 24.15 -21.23
CA GLY A 149 -6.12 22.80 -21.60
C GLY A 149 -7.31 21.85 -21.77
N ILE A 150 -7.14 20.85 -22.62
CA ILE A 150 -8.17 19.86 -22.94
C ILE A 150 -7.76 18.49 -22.40
N PHE A 151 -8.67 17.83 -21.70
CA PHE A 151 -8.52 16.41 -21.35
C PHE A 151 -9.44 15.55 -22.21
N ILE A 152 -8.90 14.54 -22.88
CA ILE A 152 -9.67 13.57 -23.66
C ILE A 152 -9.53 12.20 -23.00
N ALA A 153 -10.65 11.64 -22.54
CA ALA A 153 -10.72 10.27 -22.03
C ALA A 153 -11.62 9.43 -22.92
N VAL A 154 -11.12 8.30 -23.41
CA VAL A 154 -11.92 7.31 -24.15
C VAL A 154 -12.09 6.08 -23.27
N THR A 155 -13.32 5.63 -23.08
CA THR A 155 -13.61 4.43 -22.27
C THR A 155 -14.82 3.67 -22.84
N HIS A 156 -15.15 2.54 -22.23
CA HIS A 156 -16.26 1.66 -22.58
C HIS A 156 -17.44 1.82 -21.62
N THR A 157 -18.56 1.17 -21.95
CA THR A 157 -19.70 0.98 -21.02
C THR A 157 -19.44 -0.13 -20.02
N GLU A 158 -20.11 -0.11 -18.85
CA GLU A 158 -20.07 -1.22 -17.89
C GLU A 158 -20.53 -2.56 -18.49
N SER A 159 -21.32 -2.51 -19.57
CA SER A 159 -21.84 -3.67 -20.30
C SER A 159 -20.93 -4.14 -21.45
N SER A 160 -19.74 -3.58 -21.60
CA SER A 160 -18.79 -3.97 -22.65
C SER A 160 -18.43 -5.44 -22.54
N LEU A 161 -18.49 -6.18 -23.65
CA LEU A 161 -18.25 -7.62 -23.73
C LEU A 161 -19.12 -8.48 -22.80
N LYS A 162 -20.31 -8.01 -22.39
CA LYS A 162 -21.19 -8.75 -21.48
C LYS A 162 -21.46 -10.19 -21.92
N GLU A 163 -21.56 -10.43 -23.23
CA GLU A 163 -21.85 -11.75 -23.80
C GLU A 163 -20.73 -12.75 -23.52
N ALA A 164 -19.48 -12.30 -23.59
CA ALA A 164 -18.31 -13.09 -23.24
C ALA A 164 -18.15 -13.22 -21.71
N ILE A 165 -18.33 -12.11 -20.98
CA ILE A 165 -18.16 -12.04 -19.54
C ILE A 165 -19.14 -12.96 -18.79
N GLN A 166 -20.40 -13.04 -19.23
CA GLN A 166 -21.42 -13.87 -18.60
C GLN A 166 -21.19 -15.38 -18.75
N ILE A 167 -20.38 -15.80 -19.73
CA ILE A 167 -20.02 -17.22 -19.93
C ILE A 167 -19.01 -17.68 -18.88
N ILE A 168 -18.17 -16.78 -18.36
CA ILE A 168 -17.05 -17.12 -17.48
C ILE A 168 -17.51 -17.85 -16.20
N PRO A 169 -18.49 -17.33 -15.42
CA PRO A 169 -18.97 -18.02 -14.22
C PRO A 169 -19.56 -19.41 -14.52
N VAL A 170 -20.28 -19.55 -15.64
CA VAL A 170 -20.89 -20.83 -16.06
C VAL A 170 -19.81 -21.87 -16.35
N CYS A 171 -18.74 -21.49 -17.06
CA CYS A 171 -17.59 -22.37 -17.28
C CYS A 171 -16.86 -22.73 -15.98
N MET A 172 -16.77 -21.79 -15.03
CA MET A 172 -16.18 -22.05 -13.71
C MET A 172 -16.97 -23.11 -12.93
N GLU A 173 -18.29 -22.95 -12.84
CA GLU A 173 -19.18 -23.91 -12.16
C GLU A 173 -19.10 -25.30 -12.80
N GLY A 174 -19.11 -25.36 -14.14
CA GLY A 174 -18.99 -26.63 -14.89
C GLY A 174 -17.69 -27.40 -14.63
N LEU A 175 -16.63 -26.71 -14.19
CA LEU A 175 -15.34 -27.29 -13.82
C LEU A 175 -15.16 -27.47 -12.30
N GLY A 176 -16.26 -27.34 -11.54
CA GLY A 176 -16.27 -27.45 -10.08
C GLY A 176 -15.46 -26.36 -9.38
N MET A 177 -15.41 -25.16 -9.94
CA MET A 177 -14.86 -23.96 -9.30
C MET A 177 -16.01 -23.10 -8.76
N MET A 178 -15.75 -22.37 -7.67
CA MET A 178 -16.72 -21.43 -7.12
C MET A 178 -16.48 -20.06 -7.77
N PRO A 179 -17.40 -19.55 -8.62
CA PRO A 179 -17.23 -18.23 -9.19
C PRO A 179 -17.37 -17.15 -8.10
N PRO A 180 -16.64 -16.03 -8.20
CA PRO A 180 -16.85 -14.89 -7.31
C PRO A 180 -18.20 -14.21 -7.60
N ASP A 181 -18.78 -13.52 -6.61
CA ASP A 181 -20.03 -12.75 -6.77
C ASP A 181 -19.95 -11.74 -7.93
N GLU A 182 -18.74 -11.19 -8.15
CA GLU A 182 -18.43 -10.35 -9.29
C GLU A 182 -16.99 -10.58 -9.75
N ILE A 183 -16.82 -10.87 -11.05
CA ILE A 183 -15.51 -11.08 -11.68
C ILE A 183 -14.71 -9.77 -11.79
N LEU A 184 -13.38 -9.86 -11.73
CA LEU A 184 -12.48 -8.71 -11.69
C LEU A 184 -12.58 -7.79 -12.90
N ILE A 185 -12.82 -8.33 -14.10
CA ILE A 185 -12.96 -7.51 -15.31
C ILE A 185 -14.21 -6.60 -15.26
N SER A 186 -15.30 -7.07 -14.64
CA SER A 186 -16.49 -6.25 -14.40
C SER A 186 -16.16 -5.08 -13.46
N LYS A 187 -15.39 -5.35 -12.39
CA LYS A 187 -14.92 -4.31 -11.45
C LYS A 187 -14.01 -3.29 -12.15
N LEU A 188 -13.15 -3.75 -13.06
CA LEU A 188 -12.30 -2.85 -13.86
C LEU A 188 -13.13 -1.93 -14.74
N PHE A 189 -14.15 -2.46 -15.41
CA PHE A 189 -15.00 -1.63 -16.27
C PHE A 189 -15.78 -0.61 -15.45
N LYS A 190 -16.26 -0.99 -14.26
CA LYS A 190 -16.88 -0.08 -13.27
C LYS A 190 -15.91 0.94 -12.67
N ALA A 191 -14.60 0.79 -12.81
CA ALA A 191 -13.64 1.76 -12.27
C ALA A 191 -13.79 3.14 -12.91
N PHE A 192 -13.96 3.18 -14.24
CA PHE A 192 -14.23 4.39 -15.02
C PHE A 192 -14.95 4.02 -16.34
N SER A 193 -16.25 4.29 -16.40
CA SER A 193 -17.15 3.86 -17.48
C SER A 193 -17.96 5.02 -18.06
N MET A 194 -18.76 4.75 -19.08
CA MET A 194 -19.76 5.68 -19.59
C MET A 194 -20.79 6.13 -18.54
N GLU A 195 -21.14 5.25 -17.62
CA GLU A 195 -22.18 5.42 -16.60
C GLU A 195 -21.69 6.33 -15.46
N ASN A 196 -20.45 6.14 -15.01
CA ASN A 196 -19.89 6.89 -13.87
C ASN A 196 -18.86 7.96 -14.23
N GLY A 197 -18.34 7.96 -15.47
CA GLY A 197 -17.22 8.80 -15.88
C GLY A 197 -17.50 10.29 -15.70
N LYS A 198 -18.69 10.76 -16.09
CA LYS A 198 -19.09 12.16 -15.91
C LYS A 198 -19.06 12.57 -14.43
N ALA A 199 -19.64 11.77 -13.54
CA ALA A 199 -19.68 12.08 -12.12
C ALA A 199 -18.29 12.09 -11.47
N ARG A 200 -17.35 11.29 -12.00
CA ARG A 200 -15.95 11.27 -11.55
C ARG A 200 -15.13 12.45 -12.07
N LEU A 201 -15.45 12.95 -13.27
CA LEU A 201 -14.77 14.09 -13.89
C LEU A 201 -15.30 15.44 -13.39
N ASP A 202 -16.60 15.53 -13.07
CA ASP A 202 -17.29 16.77 -12.69
C ASP A 202 -16.62 17.59 -11.56
N PRO A 203 -16.03 16.97 -10.52
CA PRO A 203 -15.32 17.72 -9.48
C PRO A 203 -14.11 18.50 -10.01
N TYR A 204 -13.50 18.05 -11.10
CA TYR A 204 -12.19 18.48 -11.59
C TYR A 204 -12.24 19.31 -12.87
N PHE A 205 -13.37 19.37 -13.56
CA PHE A 205 -13.51 20.09 -14.83
C PHE A 205 -14.76 20.98 -14.81
N GLY A 206 -14.62 22.20 -15.31
CA GLY A 206 -15.75 23.15 -15.41
C GLY A 206 -16.78 22.74 -16.46
N GLU A 207 -16.35 22.02 -17.49
CA GLU A 207 -17.19 21.65 -18.62
C GLU A 207 -16.78 20.26 -19.13
N ILE A 208 -17.76 19.39 -19.36
CA ILE A 208 -17.55 18.01 -19.79
C ILE A 208 -18.54 17.69 -20.91
N GLU A 209 -18.02 17.46 -22.10
CA GLU A 209 -18.75 16.92 -23.24
C GLU A 209 -18.70 15.39 -23.20
N LYS A 210 -19.85 14.73 -23.36
CA LYS A 210 -19.98 13.28 -23.43
C LYS A 210 -20.47 12.90 -24.82
N ILE A 211 -19.64 12.22 -25.60
CA ILE A 211 -19.95 11.77 -26.96
C ILE A 211 -20.05 10.25 -26.93
N VAL A 212 -21.25 9.72 -27.13
CA VAL A 212 -21.49 8.27 -27.13
C VAL A 212 -21.12 7.72 -28.51
N PHE A 213 -20.35 6.64 -28.51
CA PHE A 213 -19.96 5.89 -29.69
C PHE A 213 -20.55 4.48 -29.59
N GLU A 214 -21.79 4.33 -30.05
CA GLU A 214 -22.47 3.04 -30.05
C GLU A 214 -21.79 2.10 -31.06
N ASN A 215 -21.47 0.89 -30.61
CA ASN A 215 -20.81 -0.10 -31.44
C ASN A 215 -20.97 -1.53 -30.92
N SER A 216 -20.98 -2.48 -31.83
CA SER A 216 -20.89 -3.91 -31.53
C SER A 216 -20.00 -4.60 -32.55
N LEU A 217 -19.33 -5.66 -32.13
CA LEU A 217 -18.59 -6.55 -33.03
C LEU A 217 -19.45 -7.76 -33.34
N THR A 218 -19.92 -7.91 -34.58
CA THR A 218 -20.76 -9.03 -35.01
C THR A 218 -19.95 -10.01 -35.85
N PHE A 219 -19.84 -11.24 -35.36
CA PHE A 219 -19.10 -12.32 -36.00
C PHE A 219 -20.06 -13.39 -36.52
N PRO A 220 -20.12 -13.62 -37.85
CA PRO A 220 -20.87 -14.72 -38.42
C PRO A 220 -20.36 -16.08 -37.92
N LEU A 221 -21.21 -17.12 -37.97
CA LEU A 221 -20.85 -18.49 -37.55
C LEU A 221 -19.55 -19.01 -38.22
N GLU A 222 -19.31 -18.66 -39.48
CA GLU A 222 -18.13 -19.06 -40.24
C GLU A 222 -16.83 -18.36 -39.81
N ASN A 223 -16.93 -17.31 -38.99
CA ASN A 223 -15.81 -16.48 -38.50
C ASN A 223 -15.75 -16.39 -36.96
N VAL A 224 -16.35 -17.34 -36.25
CA VAL A 224 -16.32 -17.36 -34.77
C VAL A 224 -14.90 -17.47 -34.21
N ASP A 225 -13.98 -18.08 -34.96
CA ASP A 225 -12.56 -18.15 -34.58
C ASP A 225 -11.93 -16.75 -34.47
N ASP A 226 -12.38 -15.77 -35.26
CA ASP A 226 -11.92 -14.39 -35.14
C ASP A 226 -12.44 -13.73 -33.85
N CYS A 227 -13.63 -14.12 -33.38
CA CYS A 227 -14.16 -13.69 -32.07
C CYS A 227 -13.34 -14.28 -30.92
N ILE A 228 -12.99 -15.56 -31.01
CA ILE A 228 -12.13 -16.22 -30.01
C ILE A 228 -10.74 -15.59 -30.01
N GLU A 229 -10.16 -15.33 -31.19
CA GLU A 229 -8.87 -14.66 -31.29
C GLU A 229 -8.91 -13.25 -30.68
N TYR A 230 -10.01 -12.51 -30.87
CA TYR A 230 -10.23 -11.21 -30.25
C TYR A 230 -10.24 -11.28 -28.71
N LEU A 231 -10.95 -12.27 -28.15
CA LEU A 231 -11.06 -12.46 -26.70
C LEU A 231 -9.78 -13.02 -26.07
N ASP A 232 -9.05 -13.90 -26.76
CA ASP A 232 -7.79 -14.48 -26.28
C ASP A 232 -6.74 -13.40 -26.00
N LYS A 233 -6.74 -12.28 -26.74
CA LYS A 233 -5.85 -11.14 -26.43
C LYS A 233 -6.12 -10.54 -25.06
N LYS A 234 -7.37 -10.57 -24.60
CA LYS A 234 -7.80 -10.04 -23.30
C LYS A 234 -7.81 -11.11 -22.21
N LYS A 235 -7.31 -12.33 -22.45
CA LYS A 235 -7.41 -13.46 -21.51
C LYS A 235 -6.82 -13.19 -20.13
N HIS A 236 -5.70 -12.46 -20.06
CA HIS A 236 -5.06 -12.11 -18.79
C HIS A 236 -5.89 -11.08 -18.00
N LEU A 237 -6.76 -10.33 -18.68
CA LEU A 237 -7.74 -9.46 -18.03
C LEU A 237 -9.02 -10.21 -17.68
N LEU A 238 -9.57 -10.97 -18.63
CA LEU A 238 -10.84 -11.70 -18.53
C LEU A 238 -10.80 -12.82 -17.49
N PHE A 239 -9.70 -13.57 -17.42
CA PHE A 239 -9.58 -14.77 -16.57
C PHE A 239 -8.65 -14.58 -15.38
N LYS A 240 -8.43 -13.33 -14.95
CA LYS A 240 -7.52 -13.04 -13.84
C LYS A 240 -7.90 -13.78 -12.55
N ASP A 241 -9.19 -13.81 -12.22
CA ASP A 241 -9.70 -14.56 -11.05
C ASP A 241 -9.28 -16.04 -11.06
N ILE A 242 -9.14 -16.63 -12.25
CA ILE A 242 -8.75 -18.02 -12.44
C ILE A 242 -7.23 -18.18 -12.44
N LEU A 243 -6.50 -17.25 -13.07
CA LEU A 243 -5.03 -17.23 -13.02
C LEU A 243 -4.51 -17.17 -11.58
N ASP A 244 -5.17 -16.39 -10.73
CA ASP A 244 -4.74 -16.18 -9.34
C ASP A 244 -5.16 -17.34 -8.43
N ASN A 245 -6.35 -17.91 -8.60
CA ASN A 245 -6.92 -18.90 -7.67
C ASN A 245 -6.86 -20.36 -8.16
N TYR A 246 -6.81 -20.59 -9.48
CA TYR A 246 -6.90 -21.92 -10.10
C TYR A 246 -6.02 -22.07 -11.35
N PRO A 247 -4.69 -21.83 -11.27
CA PRO A 247 -3.81 -21.84 -12.44
C PRO A 247 -3.82 -23.18 -13.20
N ASP A 248 -3.93 -24.31 -12.49
CA ASP A 248 -3.95 -25.65 -13.07
C ASP A 248 -5.21 -25.96 -13.90
N LYS A 249 -6.28 -25.17 -13.74
CA LYS A 249 -7.55 -25.33 -14.45
C LYS A 249 -7.70 -24.39 -15.66
N MET A 250 -6.70 -23.55 -15.93
CA MET A 250 -6.77 -22.51 -16.97
C MET A 250 -7.03 -23.09 -18.37
N ASP A 251 -6.29 -24.14 -18.76
CA ASP A 251 -6.45 -24.74 -20.10
C ASP A 251 -7.83 -25.37 -20.29
N ALA A 252 -8.35 -26.04 -19.24
CA ALA A 252 -9.69 -26.61 -19.25
C ALA A 252 -10.77 -25.53 -19.34
N LEU A 253 -10.60 -24.40 -18.63
CA LEU A 253 -11.50 -23.25 -18.72
C LEU A 253 -11.50 -22.65 -20.12
N ILE A 254 -10.33 -22.41 -20.72
CA ILE A 254 -10.22 -21.84 -22.07
C ILE A 254 -10.94 -22.73 -23.10
N LEU A 255 -10.76 -24.06 -23.01
CA LEU A 255 -11.46 -25.00 -23.88
C LEU A 255 -12.98 -24.95 -23.69
N SER A 256 -13.45 -24.92 -22.44
CA SER A 256 -14.89 -24.81 -22.12
C SER A 256 -15.48 -23.49 -22.59
N PHE A 257 -14.75 -22.39 -22.40
CA PHE A 257 -15.12 -21.04 -22.81
C PHE A 257 -15.25 -20.94 -24.32
N ASN A 258 -14.23 -21.40 -25.07
CA ASN A 258 -14.25 -21.39 -26.53
C ASN A 258 -15.40 -22.24 -27.08
N SER A 259 -15.65 -23.41 -26.48
CA SER A 259 -16.80 -24.26 -26.84
C SER A 259 -18.13 -23.55 -26.62
N SER A 260 -18.27 -22.85 -25.49
CA SER A 260 -19.50 -22.09 -25.15
C SER A 260 -19.74 -20.91 -26.10
N ILE A 261 -18.67 -20.26 -26.58
CA ILE A 261 -18.74 -19.22 -27.62
C ILE A 261 -19.23 -19.81 -28.94
N HIS A 262 -18.69 -20.96 -29.37
CA HIS A 262 -19.18 -21.65 -30.57
C HIS A 262 -20.64 -22.09 -30.45
N GLU A 263 -21.05 -22.67 -29.32
CA GLU A 263 -22.44 -23.07 -29.09
C GLU A 263 -23.40 -21.88 -29.10
N SER A 264 -22.95 -20.72 -28.59
CA SER A 264 -23.73 -19.48 -28.62
C SER A 264 -23.90 -18.99 -30.05
N ALA A 265 -22.82 -18.98 -30.85
CA ALA A 265 -22.87 -18.61 -32.26
C ALA A 265 -23.70 -19.60 -33.10
N GLN A 266 -23.66 -20.90 -32.81
CA GLN A 266 -24.48 -21.91 -33.49
C GLN A 266 -25.98 -21.70 -33.27
N ARG A 267 -26.37 -21.32 -32.03
CA ARG A 267 -27.77 -21.01 -31.70
C ARG A 267 -28.24 -19.73 -32.38
N GLY A 268 -27.39 -18.70 -32.43
CA GLY A 268 -27.73 -17.38 -32.98
C GLY A 268 -27.47 -17.21 -34.48
N LYS A 269 -26.73 -18.12 -35.13
CA LYS A 269 -26.08 -17.99 -36.46
C LYS A 269 -24.98 -16.92 -36.55
N GLU A 270 -24.81 -16.14 -35.49
CA GLU A 270 -23.77 -15.14 -35.29
C GLU A 270 -23.55 -14.94 -33.78
N ILE A 271 -22.44 -14.31 -33.41
CA ILE A 271 -22.21 -13.78 -32.07
C ILE A 271 -21.93 -12.29 -32.15
N ALA A 272 -22.68 -11.49 -31.39
CA ALA A 272 -22.49 -10.05 -31.28
C ALA A 272 -21.90 -9.71 -29.91
N LEU A 273 -20.72 -9.09 -29.89
CA LEU A 273 -20.11 -8.57 -28.67
C LEU A 273 -20.44 -7.09 -28.53
N THR A 274 -21.08 -6.72 -27.43
CA THR A 274 -21.35 -5.32 -27.09
C THR A 274 -20.02 -4.58 -26.92
N LYS A 275 -19.82 -3.46 -27.63
CA LYS A 275 -18.60 -2.67 -27.60
C LYS A 275 -18.89 -1.16 -27.65
N ASP A 276 -19.95 -0.76 -26.97
CA ASP A 276 -20.28 0.65 -26.83
C ASP A 276 -19.17 1.36 -26.08
N ASP A 277 -18.73 2.47 -26.66
CA ASP A 277 -17.64 3.29 -26.16
C ASP A 277 -18.15 4.74 -25.98
N VAL A 278 -17.36 5.54 -25.28
CA VAL A 278 -17.67 6.94 -25.03
C VAL A 278 -16.39 7.76 -25.03
N VAL A 279 -16.49 8.97 -25.56
CA VAL A 279 -15.47 10.00 -25.41
C VAL A 279 -15.97 11.04 -24.41
N PHE A 280 -15.15 11.31 -23.40
CA PHE A 280 -15.27 12.48 -22.55
C PHE A 280 -14.25 13.52 -22.98
N ARG A 281 -14.72 14.72 -23.34
CA ARG A 281 -13.85 15.88 -23.53
C ARG A 281 -14.09 16.84 -22.38
N CYS A 282 -13.04 17.13 -21.64
CA CYS A 282 -13.12 17.94 -20.44
C CYS A 282 -12.32 19.22 -20.64
N TYR A 283 -12.92 20.33 -20.25
CA TYR A 283 -12.40 21.67 -20.40
C TYR A 283 -12.45 22.40 -19.07
N LYS A 284 -11.74 23.54 -19.01
CA LYS A 284 -11.65 24.37 -17.81
C LYS A 284 -11.20 23.51 -16.63
N PRO A 285 -10.01 22.89 -16.69
CA PRO A 285 -9.47 22.15 -15.58
C PRO A 285 -9.50 23.02 -14.34
N ARG A 286 -10.09 22.46 -13.30
CA ARG A 286 -10.18 23.11 -12.01
C ARG A 286 -8.85 22.87 -11.32
N ASP A 287 -7.96 23.86 -11.35
CA ASP A 287 -6.77 23.82 -10.51
C ASP A 287 -7.21 23.60 -9.07
N LEU A 288 -6.97 22.43 -8.48
CA LEU A 288 -7.44 22.14 -7.13
C LEU A 288 -6.72 22.98 -6.05
N LYS A 289 -5.70 23.77 -6.43
CA LYS A 289 -5.08 24.79 -5.56
C LYS A 289 -5.81 26.14 -5.63
N THR A 290 -6.45 26.51 -6.75
CA THR A 290 -7.19 27.80 -6.91
C THR A 290 -8.70 27.67 -7.12
N VAL A 291 -9.18 26.53 -7.61
CA VAL A 291 -10.57 26.09 -7.49
C VAL A 291 -10.81 25.70 -6.05
N ASN A 292 -11.53 26.61 -5.41
CA ASN A 292 -12.27 26.47 -4.17
C ASN A 292 -13.27 25.28 -4.22
N GLY A 293 -12.78 24.07 -4.45
CA GLY A 293 -13.56 22.82 -4.49
C GLY A 293 -13.32 21.94 -3.26
N PHE A 294 -12.14 22.00 -2.64
CA PHE A 294 -11.81 21.20 -1.45
C PHE A 294 -11.34 22.02 -0.24
N ARG A 295 -11.21 23.34 -0.40
CA ARG A 295 -10.98 24.30 0.67
C ARG A 295 -12.29 25.03 0.93
N LYS A 296 -12.92 24.84 2.10
CA LYS A 296 -14.05 25.71 2.52
C LYS A 296 -13.48 27.12 2.65
N ARG A 297 -13.64 27.94 1.61
CA ARG A 297 -13.11 29.31 1.58
C ARG A 297 -13.72 30.11 2.73
N ARG A 298 -12.88 30.59 3.64
CA ARG A 298 -13.32 31.47 4.72
C ARG A 298 -13.59 32.84 4.10
N LEU A 299 -14.86 33.19 3.94
CA LEU A 299 -15.24 34.49 3.37
C LEU A 299 -15.12 35.63 4.39
N PHE A 300 -15.37 35.32 5.66
CA PHE A 300 -15.41 36.30 6.76
C PHE A 300 -14.56 35.83 7.93
N CYS A 301 -13.99 36.80 8.66
CA CYS A 301 -13.22 36.56 9.86
C CYS A 301 -14.13 36.07 10.99
N CYS A 302 -13.81 34.92 11.59
CA CYS A 302 -14.59 34.40 12.73
C CYS A 302 -14.46 35.25 14.01
N TYR A 303 -13.47 36.15 14.08
CA TYR A 303 -13.27 37.03 15.24
C TYR A 303 -14.02 38.36 15.12
N CYS A 304 -14.11 38.95 13.92
CA CYS A 304 -14.66 40.30 13.74
C CYS A 304 -15.71 40.44 12.64
N GLY A 305 -16.03 39.38 11.91
CA GLY A 305 -17.05 39.39 10.84
C GLY A 305 -16.67 40.11 9.55
N ASN A 306 -15.50 40.75 9.47
CA ASN A 306 -15.04 41.43 8.25
C ASN A 306 -14.59 40.43 7.17
N PRO A 307 -14.68 40.80 5.88
CA PRO A 307 -14.17 39.98 4.78
C PRO A 307 -12.69 39.63 4.95
N LEU A 308 -12.32 38.41 4.59
CA LEU A 308 -10.93 37.97 4.55
C LEU A 308 -10.29 38.29 3.20
N THR A 309 -9.00 38.57 3.22
CA THR A 309 -8.15 38.65 2.02
C THR A 309 -7.07 37.57 2.08
N GLN A 310 -6.36 37.37 0.98
CA GLN A 310 -5.16 36.53 0.95
C GLN A 310 -3.92 37.41 0.81
N SER A 311 -2.90 37.10 1.61
CA SER A 311 -1.60 37.76 1.51
C SER A 311 -0.45 36.79 1.76
N GLN A 312 0.73 37.13 1.24
CA GLN A 312 1.96 36.38 1.46
C GLN A 312 2.45 36.62 2.89
N ILE A 313 2.29 35.61 3.75
CA ILE A 313 2.71 35.63 5.15
C ILE A 313 3.65 34.44 5.35
N GLU A 314 4.89 34.71 5.77
CA GLU A 314 5.94 33.69 5.96
C GLU A 314 6.21 32.85 4.68
N GLY A 315 6.13 33.49 3.51
CA GLY A 315 6.36 32.85 2.22
C GLY A 315 5.26 31.89 1.74
N LYS A 316 4.11 31.85 2.44
CA LYS A 316 2.91 31.13 2.00
C LYS A 316 1.73 32.08 1.85
N LEU A 317 0.88 31.80 0.86
CA LEU A 317 -0.37 32.51 0.70
C LEU A 317 -1.36 32.06 1.78
N ARG A 318 -1.79 32.98 2.65
CA ARG A 318 -2.67 32.69 3.79
C ARG A 318 -3.87 33.62 3.80
N ASP A 319 -5.00 33.12 4.30
CA ASP A 319 -6.16 33.97 4.57
C ASP A 319 -5.85 34.83 5.80
N ASN A 320 -6.06 36.14 5.69
CA ASN A 320 -5.90 37.07 6.80
C ASN A 320 -6.98 38.15 6.79
N CYS A 321 -7.26 38.68 7.98
CA CYS A 321 -8.18 39.79 8.13
C CYS A 321 -7.42 41.11 8.16
N LEU A 322 -7.73 42.06 7.28
CA LEU A 322 -7.11 43.39 7.30
C LEU A 322 -7.58 44.27 8.47
N HIS A 323 -8.70 43.91 9.10
CA HIS A 323 -9.27 44.69 10.20
C HIS A 323 -8.70 44.32 11.57
N CYS A 324 -8.70 43.03 11.92
CA CYS A 324 -8.16 42.56 13.21
C CYS A 324 -6.78 41.91 13.10
N HIS A 325 -6.18 41.88 11.90
CA HIS A 325 -4.87 41.31 11.60
C HIS A 325 -4.72 39.82 11.94
N ALA A 326 -5.81 39.11 12.18
CA ALA A 326 -5.79 37.66 12.40
C ALA A 326 -5.35 36.91 11.13
N VAL A 327 -4.46 35.94 11.30
CA VAL A 327 -3.96 35.05 10.25
C VAL A 327 -4.57 33.67 10.46
N PHE A 328 -5.08 33.07 9.39
CA PHE A 328 -5.70 31.75 9.42
C PHE A 328 -4.75 30.72 8.80
N TYR A 329 -4.34 29.76 9.63
CA TYR A 329 -3.51 28.64 9.23
C TYR A 329 -4.39 27.48 8.76
N GLU A 330 -3.92 26.79 7.71
CA GLU A 330 -4.48 25.51 7.28
C GLU A 330 -3.63 24.40 7.83
N ASN A 331 -4.24 23.58 8.68
CA ASN A 331 -3.59 22.44 9.30
C ASN A 331 -4.37 21.18 8.91
N PRO A 332 -3.70 20.05 8.68
CA PRO A 332 -4.38 18.78 8.48
C PRO A 332 -5.28 18.44 9.67
N LEU A 333 -6.45 17.87 9.40
CA LEU A 333 -7.36 17.42 10.46
C LEU A 333 -6.80 16.14 11.10
N PRO A 334 -6.66 16.08 12.44
CA PRO A 334 -6.20 14.90 13.13
C PRO A 334 -7.29 13.81 13.16
N VAL A 335 -6.92 12.61 12.74
CA VAL A 335 -7.79 11.43 12.68
C VAL A 335 -7.09 10.28 13.39
N ALA A 336 -7.80 9.59 14.29
CA ALA A 336 -7.30 8.49 15.09
C ALA A 336 -7.90 7.17 14.60
N SER A 337 -7.07 6.13 14.47
CA SER A 337 -7.45 4.81 13.94
C SER A 337 -6.92 3.67 14.80
N CYS A 338 -7.63 2.55 14.85
CA CYS A 338 -7.29 1.38 15.68
C CYS A 338 -7.19 0.07 14.87
N ILE A 339 -6.08 -0.65 15.04
CA ILE A 339 -5.87 -2.03 14.63
C ILE A 339 -6.12 -2.94 15.83
N VAL A 340 -7.08 -3.86 15.70
CA VAL A 340 -7.42 -4.86 16.72
C VAL A 340 -7.44 -6.23 16.08
N VAL A 341 -6.51 -7.11 16.48
CA VAL A 341 -6.39 -8.46 15.94
C VAL A 341 -6.65 -9.49 17.04
N ASN A 342 -7.50 -10.46 16.76
CA ASN A 342 -7.82 -11.54 17.71
C ASN A 342 -6.79 -12.70 17.64
N GLU A 343 -6.95 -13.69 18.52
CA GLU A 343 -6.04 -14.85 18.60
C GLU A 343 -6.02 -15.72 17.32
N ALA A 344 -7.10 -15.68 16.54
CA ALA A 344 -7.23 -16.38 15.26
C ALA A 344 -6.58 -15.61 14.09
N ARG A 345 -5.90 -14.48 14.36
CA ARG A 345 -5.33 -13.57 13.35
C ARG A 345 -6.39 -12.97 12.43
N GLU A 346 -7.54 -12.66 13.00
CA GLU A 346 -8.59 -11.93 12.33
C GLU A 346 -8.59 -10.48 12.83
N ILE A 347 -8.65 -9.54 11.89
CA ILE A 347 -8.72 -8.11 12.15
C ILE A 347 -10.17 -7.68 12.34
N LEU A 348 -10.41 -6.83 13.33
CA LEU A 348 -11.68 -6.14 13.50
C LEU A 348 -11.84 -5.03 12.45
N LEU A 349 -12.93 -5.09 11.68
CA LEU A 349 -13.33 -4.03 10.76
C LEU A 349 -14.76 -3.60 11.05
N VAL A 350 -15.05 -2.34 10.74
CA VAL A 350 -16.40 -1.75 10.77
C VAL A 350 -16.82 -1.34 9.37
N LYS A 351 -18.11 -1.45 9.06
CA LYS A 351 -18.68 -1.06 7.78
C LYS A 351 -19.32 0.32 7.89
N ARG A 352 -18.87 1.26 7.06
CA ARG A 352 -19.30 2.66 7.12
C ARG A 352 -20.76 2.82 6.73
N LYS A 353 -21.48 3.68 7.44
CA LYS A 353 -22.88 4.06 7.16
C LYS A 353 -23.02 5.36 6.37
N LYS A 354 -22.02 6.25 6.44
CA LYS A 354 -22.04 7.60 5.85
C LYS A 354 -21.02 7.75 4.73
N GLU A 355 -21.31 8.65 3.81
CA GLU A 355 -20.34 9.10 2.79
C GLU A 355 -19.17 9.89 3.43
N PRO A 356 -17.99 9.91 2.80
CA PRO A 356 -17.60 9.11 1.63
C PRO A 356 -17.47 7.62 1.95
N TYR A 357 -17.64 6.77 0.93
CA TYR A 357 -17.43 5.31 0.98
C TYR A 357 -18.42 4.59 1.88
N SER A 358 -19.69 5.00 1.83
CA SER A 358 -20.76 4.27 2.50
C SER A 358 -20.78 2.81 2.03
N GLY A 359 -20.95 1.88 2.97
CA GLY A 359 -20.95 0.45 2.71
C GLY A 359 -19.57 -0.21 2.57
N MET A 360 -18.47 0.55 2.62
CA MET A 360 -17.11 -0.02 2.61
C MET A 360 -16.62 -0.31 4.04
N TRP A 361 -15.69 -1.27 4.16
CA TRP A 361 -15.08 -1.64 5.44
C TRP A 361 -13.87 -0.76 5.77
N CYS A 362 -13.65 -0.46 7.05
CA CYS A 362 -12.47 0.24 7.53
C CYS A 362 -12.07 -0.24 8.94
N LEU A 363 -10.85 0.11 9.35
CA LEU A 363 -10.49 0.10 10.76
C LEU A 363 -11.41 1.05 11.54
N PRO A 364 -11.69 0.80 12.82
CA PRO A 364 -12.32 1.79 13.68
C PRO A 364 -11.55 3.11 13.63
N ILE A 365 -12.22 4.19 13.22
CA ILE A 365 -11.54 5.44 12.83
C ILE A 365 -12.43 6.67 12.92
N GLY A 366 -11.92 7.75 13.50
CA GLY A 366 -12.64 9.02 13.53
C GLY A 366 -11.78 10.23 13.91
N PHE A 367 -12.41 11.40 13.96
CA PHE A 367 -11.71 12.67 14.20
C PHE A 367 -11.33 12.80 15.67
N ALA A 368 -10.15 13.33 15.93
CA ALA A 368 -9.81 13.76 17.28
C ALA A 368 -10.53 15.08 17.61
N GLU A 369 -11.17 15.13 18.76
CA GLU A 369 -11.83 16.30 19.32
C GLU A 369 -10.84 17.24 20.04
N THR A 370 -11.29 18.46 20.31
CA THR A 370 -10.46 19.43 21.05
C THR A 370 -10.42 19.05 22.53
N GLY A 371 -9.20 18.93 23.08
CA GLY A 371 -8.99 18.65 24.51
C GLY A 371 -8.82 17.16 24.85
N GLU A 372 -8.86 16.27 23.86
CA GLU A 372 -8.50 14.85 24.02
C GLU A 372 -7.13 14.53 23.42
N GLU A 373 -6.49 13.47 23.93
CA GLU A 373 -5.27 12.92 23.35
C GLU A 373 -5.61 11.99 22.18
N ILE A 374 -4.79 11.96 21.13
CA ILE A 374 -5.07 11.17 19.91
C ILE A 374 -5.24 9.68 20.20
N ARG A 375 -4.49 9.14 21.18
CA ARG A 375 -4.64 7.75 21.63
C ARG A 375 -5.99 7.49 22.31
N ASP A 376 -6.52 8.48 23.01
CA ASP A 376 -7.79 8.38 23.73
C ASP A 376 -8.95 8.52 22.73
N ALA A 377 -8.79 9.38 21.71
CA ALA A 377 -9.67 9.44 20.55
C ALA A 377 -9.78 8.07 19.85
N ALA A 378 -8.65 7.38 19.60
CA ALA A 378 -8.66 6.05 18.99
C ALA A 378 -9.47 5.02 19.82
N LEU A 379 -9.35 5.06 21.15
CA LEU A 379 -10.12 4.19 22.06
C LEU A 379 -11.61 4.57 22.13
N ARG A 380 -11.92 5.87 22.09
CA ARG A 380 -13.29 6.38 22.02
C ARG A 380 -13.98 5.89 20.76
N GLU A 381 -13.37 6.11 19.59
CA GLU A 381 -13.89 5.68 18.29
C GLU A 381 -14.07 4.15 18.23
N LEU A 382 -13.09 3.38 18.76
CA LEU A 382 -13.23 1.94 18.91
C LEU A 382 -14.49 1.58 19.72
N SER A 383 -14.72 2.25 20.86
CA SER A 383 -15.88 1.99 21.72
C SER A 383 -17.20 2.40 21.05
N GLU A 384 -17.24 3.55 20.41
CA GLU A 384 -18.43 4.11 19.75
C GLU A 384 -18.86 3.30 18.53
N GLU A 385 -17.92 2.89 17.68
CA GLU A 385 -18.23 2.18 16.43
C GLU A 385 -18.43 0.67 16.64
N THR A 386 -17.86 0.08 17.70
CA THR A 386 -17.84 -1.39 17.88
C THR A 386 -18.40 -1.89 19.21
N GLY A 387 -18.63 -1.03 20.19
CA GLY A 387 -19.01 -1.42 21.56
C GLY A 387 -17.92 -2.16 22.33
N LEU A 388 -16.68 -2.19 21.82
CA LEU A 388 -15.54 -2.83 22.47
C LEU A 388 -14.67 -1.80 23.18
N ASN A 389 -14.16 -2.19 24.35
CA ASN A 389 -13.22 -1.40 25.12
C ASN A 389 -11.83 -2.01 25.02
N GLY A 390 -10.79 -1.18 24.99
CA GLY A 390 -9.42 -1.65 24.85
C GLY A 390 -8.39 -0.73 25.49
N THR A 391 -7.14 -1.13 25.34
CA THR A 391 -5.95 -0.35 25.75
C THR A 391 -4.97 -0.30 24.59
N ILE A 392 -4.37 0.86 24.35
CA ILE A 392 -3.35 1.03 23.30
C ILE A 392 -2.08 0.27 23.67
N THR A 393 -1.61 -0.55 22.73
CA THR A 393 -0.38 -1.34 22.84
C THR A 393 0.82 -0.57 22.29
N ARG A 394 0.70 -0.03 21.07
CA ARG A 394 1.76 0.74 20.40
C ARG A 394 1.21 1.57 19.24
N LEU A 395 2.01 2.55 18.79
CA LEU A 395 1.80 3.26 17.53
C LEU A 395 2.28 2.39 16.35
N ILE A 396 1.51 2.34 15.27
CA ILE A 396 1.82 1.55 14.06
C ILE A 396 2.23 2.45 12.90
N ASP A 397 1.43 3.46 12.58
CA ASP A 397 1.70 4.35 11.43
C ASP A 397 1.18 5.78 11.68
N VAL A 398 1.81 6.74 11.00
CA VAL A 398 1.36 8.13 10.88
C VAL A 398 1.40 8.51 9.41
N ASP A 399 0.23 8.74 8.82
CA ASP A 399 0.09 9.01 7.39
C ASP A 399 -0.61 10.34 7.15
N THR A 400 -0.33 10.99 6.02
CA THR A 400 -1.04 12.20 5.59
C THR A 400 -1.76 11.92 4.29
N ILE A 401 -3.07 12.14 4.27
CA ILE A 401 -3.92 11.90 3.11
C ILE A 401 -4.74 13.14 2.80
N ASP A 402 -4.70 13.56 1.54
CA ASP A 402 -5.61 14.56 1.02
C ASP A 402 -6.91 13.88 0.55
N ASN A 403 -8.02 14.32 1.12
CA ASN A 403 -9.35 13.81 0.80
C ASN A 403 -10.22 14.91 0.19
N TYR A 404 -10.98 14.54 -0.83
CA TYR A 404 -11.87 15.45 -1.54
C TYR A 404 -13.03 15.99 -0.66
N PHE A 405 -13.40 15.32 0.43
CA PHE A 405 -14.50 15.79 1.29
C PHE A 405 -13.96 16.57 2.50
N TYR A 406 -12.89 16.08 3.12
CA TYR A 406 -12.34 16.61 4.38
C TYR A 406 -11.09 17.50 4.21
N GLY A 407 -10.49 17.55 3.03
CA GLY A 407 -9.19 18.20 2.82
C GLY A 407 -8.04 17.34 3.33
N SER A 408 -6.94 17.98 3.74
CA SER A 408 -5.77 17.28 4.28
C SER A 408 -6.05 16.70 5.66
N MET A 409 -5.73 15.42 5.87
CA MET A 409 -5.91 14.71 7.13
C MET A 409 -4.59 14.05 7.56
N ALA A 410 -4.30 14.12 8.86
CA ALA A 410 -3.22 13.35 9.47
C ALA A 410 -3.86 12.15 10.20
N ILE A 411 -3.61 10.95 9.72
CA ILE A 411 -4.18 9.71 10.25
C ILE A 411 -3.12 9.01 11.10
N ILE A 412 -3.42 8.84 12.39
CA ILE A 412 -2.56 8.19 13.36
C ILE A 412 -3.19 6.85 13.71
N THR A 413 -2.47 5.75 13.41
CA THR A 413 -2.98 4.39 13.61
C THR A 413 -2.26 3.68 14.74
N TYR A 414 -3.02 3.19 15.72
CA TYR A 414 -2.52 2.45 16.88
C TYR A 414 -2.93 0.98 16.83
N GLU A 415 -2.14 0.11 17.47
CA GLU A 415 -2.58 -1.23 17.85
C GLU A 415 -3.24 -1.17 19.23
N ALA A 416 -4.40 -1.82 19.38
CA ALA A 416 -5.13 -1.90 20.64
C ALA A 416 -5.45 -3.35 21.02
N ALA A 417 -5.36 -3.65 22.32
CA ALA A 417 -5.79 -4.91 22.90
C ALA A 417 -7.17 -4.74 23.55
N ILE A 418 -8.11 -5.66 23.27
CA ILE A 418 -9.45 -5.62 23.84
C ILE A 418 -9.40 -6.04 25.33
N THR A 419 -10.03 -5.23 26.18
CA THR A 419 -10.15 -5.46 27.63
C THR A 419 -11.57 -5.83 28.04
N GLY A 420 -12.58 -5.56 27.20
CA GLY A 420 -13.96 -5.95 27.45
C GLY A 420 -14.93 -5.38 26.41
N GLY A 421 -16.22 -5.56 26.64
CA GLY A 421 -17.28 -5.17 25.70
C GLY A 421 -17.77 -6.33 24.84
N ALA A 422 -18.74 -6.06 23.98
CA ALA A 422 -19.29 -7.02 23.04
C ALA A 422 -19.48 -6.35 21.69
N LEU A 423 -19.03 -7.01 20.61
CA LEU A 423 -19.05 -6.45 19.27
C LEU A 423 -20.49 -6.13 18.85
N ARG A 424 -20.77 -4.84 18.69
CA ARG A 424 -22.03 -4.29 18.22
C ARG A 424 -21.73 -3.04 17.41
N PRO A 425 -22.15 -2.96 16.13
CA PRO A 425 -21.96 -1.75 15.36
C PRO A 425 -22.72 -0.59 16.01
N GLY A 426 -22.06 0.56 16.11
CA GLY A 426 -22.60 1.78 16.72
C GLY A 426 -22.30 3.03 15.89
N ASP A 427 -22.98 4.12 16.22
CA ASP A 427 -22.87 5.44 15.60
C ASP A 427 -22.88 5.42 14.05
N ASP A 428 -21.69 5.55 13.46
CA ASP A 428 -21.45 5.64 12.03
C ASP A 428 -21.06 4.32 11.36
N ALA A 429 -21.03 3.22 12.14
CA ALA A 429 -20.90 1.86 11.64
C ALA A 429 -22.28 1.19 11.48
N CYS A 430 -22.51 0.55 10.34
CA CYS A 430 -23.71 -0.25 10.08
C CYS A 430 -23.49 -1.76 10.28
N ASP A 431 -22.23 -2.20 10.33
CA ASP A 431 -21.84 -3.59 10.56
C ASP A 431 -20.43 -3.65 11.18
N GLY A 432 -20.08 -4.77 11.80
CA GLY A 432 -18.80 -4.98 12.47
C GLY A 432 -18.44 -6.47 12.50
N GLY A 433 -17.21 -6.80 12.09
CA GLY A 433 -16.80 -8.21 11.96
C GLY A 433 -15.31 -8.42 12.07
N TYR A 434 -14.93 -9.66 12.40
CA TYR A 434 -13.56 -10.14 12.36
C TYR A 434 -13.29 -10.79 11.01
N PHE A 435 -12.21 -10.39 10.35
CA PHE A 435 -11.82 -10.87 9.02
C PHE A 435 -10.41 -11.44 9.04
N PRO A 436 -10.14 -12.60 8.43
CA PRO A 436 -8.78 -13.14 8.35
C PRO A 436 -7.82 -12.15 7.69
N LEU A 437 -6.64 -11.94 8.29
CA LEU A 437 -5.61 -11.06 7.72
C LEU A 437 -5.13 -11.49 6.33
N SER A 438 -5.29 -12.77 5.97
CA SER A 438 -5.00 -13.32 4.65
C SER A 438 -6.08 -13.03 3.60
N ASN A 439 -7.30 -12.68 4.02
CA ASN A 439 -8.44 -12.47 3.13
C ASN A 439 -9.25 -11.25 3.58
N LEU A 440 -8.68 -10.07 3.36
CA LEU A 440 -9.28 -8.80 3.75
C LEU A 440 -10.28 -8.31 2.69
N PRO A 441 -11.45 -7.78 3.08
CA PRO A 441 -12.32 -7.08 2.15
C PRO A 441 -11.65 -5.78 1.65
N PRO A 442 -12.15 -5.19 0.56
CA PRO A 442 -11.75 -3.85 0.12
C PRO A 442 -11.95 -2.83 1.25
N LEU A 443 -10.90 -2.05 1.53
CA LEU A 443 -10.92 -1.04 2.60
C LEU A 443 -11.26 0.34 2.03
N ALA A 444 -12.04 1.11 2.78
CA ALA A 444 -12.46 2.46 2.40
C ALA A 444 -11.28 3.43 2.22
N TRP A 445 -10.20 3.24 2.98
CA TRP A 445 -9.07 4.16 3.08
C TRP A 445 -7.75 3.46 2.77
N SER A 446 -6.91 4.08 1.94
CA SER A 446 -5.57 3.57 1.61
C SER A 446 -4.62 3.57 2.81
N SER A 447 -4.76 4.54 3.73
CA SER A 447 -4.02 4.59 5.00
C SER A 447 -4.23 3.33 5.82
N ASN A 448 -5.48 2.84 5.90
CA ASN A 448 -5.80 1.63 6.65
C ASN A 448 -5.07 0.42 6.07
N ARG A 449 -5.02 0.30 4.74
CA ARG A 449 -4.27 -0.76 4.07
C ARG A 449 -2.77 -0.67 4.37
N LYS A 450 -2.19 0.51 4.22
CA LYS A 450 -0.77 0.76 4.51
C LYS A 450 -0.42 0.41 5.97
N ALA A 451 -1.23 0.85 6.93
CA ALA A 451 -1.02 0.54 8.34
C ALA A 451 -1.17 -0.97 8.64
N LEU A 452 -2.09 -1.66 7.97
CA LEU A 452 -2.23 -3.11 8.08
C LEU A 452 -1.05 -3.87 7.47
N ASP A 453 -0.53 -3.42 6.33
CA ASP A 453 0.63 -4.05 5.70
C ASP A 453 1.87 -3.92 6.61
N ILE A 454 2.08 -2.74 7.21
CA ILE A 454 3.12 -2.52 8.24
C ILE A 454 2.89 -3.45 9.44
N TYR A 455 1.65 -3.56 9.93
CA TYR A 455 1.33 -4.44 11.04
C TYR A 455 1.62 -5.91 10.73
N ILE A 456 1.25 -6.39 9.54
CA ILE A 456 1.51 -7.76 9.09
C ILE A 456 3.02 -8.00 8.98
N GLU A 457 3.77 -7.06 8.42
CA GLU A 457 5.22 -7.16 8.30
C GLU A 457 5.89 -7.23 9.68
N LEU A 458 5.49 -6.38 10.62
CA LEU A 458 6.01 -6.37 11.99
C LEU A 458 5.76 -7.70 12.74
N ASN A 459 4.73 -8.46 12.37
CA ASN A 459 4.36 -9.71 13.03
C ASN A 459 4.68 -10.97 12.21
N ARG A 460 5.11 -10.83 10.94
CA ARG A 460 5.31 -11.93 9.98
C ARG A 460 6.20 -13.03 10.54
N ASP A 461 7.38 -12.67 11.02
CA ASP A 461 8.35 -13.63 11.54
C ASP A 461 7.80 -14.35 12.79
N THR A 462 7.13 -13.60 13.66
CA THR A 462 6.50 -14.17 14.87
C THR A 462 5.42 -15.18 14.50
N TRP A 463 4.59 -14.89 13.51
CA TRP A 463 3.54 -15.78 13.05
C TRP A 463 4.07 -17.02 12.34
N ALA A 464 5.03 -16.85 11.43
CA ALA A 464 5.68 -17.97 10.74
C ALA A 464 6.34 -18.94 11.74
N MET A 465 6.93 -18.42 12.81
CA MET A 465 7.48 -19.23 13.90
C MET A 465 6.39 -20.01 14.65
N VAL A 466 5.27 -19.35 15.02
CA VAL A 466 4.16 -20.01 15.74
C VAL A 466 3.48 -21.08 14.87
N ASP A 467 3.31 -20.83 13.57
CA ASP A 467 2.69 -21.80 12.66
C ASP A 467 3.56 -23.03 12.45
N SER A 468 4.87 -22.82 12.28
CA SER A 468 5.84 -23.93 12.21
C SER A 468 5.79 -24.80 13.47
N PHE A 469 5.59 -24.18 14.63
CA PHE A 469 5.44 -24.90 15.90
C PHE A 469 4.16 -25.73 15.97
N LYS A 470 3.00 -25.16 15.58
CA LYS A 470 1.72 -25.88 15.51
C LYS A 470 1.77 -27.07 14.54
N GLN A 471 2.44 -26.91 13.41
CA GLN A 471 2.59 -27.98 12.41
C GLN A 471 3.48 -29.13 12.90
N LEU A 472 4.53 -28.82 13.67
CA LEU A 472 5.44 -29.83 14.21
C LEU A 472 4.87 -30.59 15.42
N PHE A 473 3.89 -30.00 16.12
CA PHE A 473 3.29 -30.59 17.32
C PHE A 473 1.74 -30.48 17.34
N PRO A 474 1.03 -31.26 16.50
CA PRO A 474 -0.44 -31.18 16.36
C PRO A 474 -1.21 -31.54 17.64
N ASP A 475 -0.62 -32.39 18.49
CA ASP A 475 -1.27 -32.89 19.72
C ASP A 475 -1.40 -31.83 20.83
N ILE A 476 -0.72 -30.68 20.69
CA ILE A 476 -0.78 -29.58 21.67
C ILE A 476 -2.16 -28.91 21.71
N ASP A 477 -2.96 -28.99 20.63
CA ASP A 477 -4.32 -28.43 20.59
C ASP A 477 -5.31 -29.13 21.56
N THR A 478 -4.98 -30.32 22.09
CA THR A 478 -5.80 -30.98 23.12
C THR A 478 -5.63 -30.40 24.52
N MET A 479 -4.61 -29.57 24.76
CA MET A 479 -4.43 -28.81 26.00
C MET A 479 -4.80 -27.34 25.77
N LYS A 480 -6.12 -27.06 25.72
CA LYS A 480 -6.71 -25.70 25.70
C LYS A 480 -6.29 -24.78 26.87
N SER A 481 -5.35 -25.19 27.72
CA SER A 481 -4.82 -24.40 28.85
C SER A 481 -3.44 -23.80 28.62
N PHE A 482 -2.84 -23.93 27.44
CA PHE A 482 -1.66 -23.16 27.05
C PHE A 482 -1.93 -22.41 25.75
N ALA A 483 -2.83 -21.43 25.82
CA ALA A 483 -2.66 -20.20 25.06
C ALA A 483 -2.09 -19.15 26.02
N PRO A 484 -0.77 -19.09 26.25
CA PRO A 484 -0.21 -17.92 26.88
C PRO A 484 -0.09 -16.87 25.78
N ARG A 485 -0.66 -15.68 26.02
CA ARG A 485 -0.37 -14.45 25.26
C ARG A 485 1.12 -14.44 24.89
N ALA A 486 1.53 -13.95 23.72
CA ALA A 486 2.95 -13.96 23.29
C ALA A 486 3.95 -13.47 24.39
N GLU A 487 3.50 -12.63 25.32
CA GLU A 487 4.20 -12.27 26.56
C GLU A 487 4.49 -13.40 27.56
N GLU A 488 3.60 -14.36 27.77
CA GLU A 488 3.76 -15.44 28.73
C GLU A 488 4.70 -16.55 28.23
N GLN A 489 4.70 -16.85 26.93
CA GLN A 489 5.75 -17.69 26.31
C GLN A 489 7.12 -17.01 26.39
N LYS A 490 7.19 -15.70 26.12
CA LYS A 490 8.39 -14.87 26.33
C LYS A 490 8.85 -14.89 27.79
N LYS A 491 7.94 -14.81 28.77
CA LYS A 491 8.24 -14.89 30.21
C LYS A 491 8.77 -16.28 30.58
N PHE A 492 8.17 -17.35 30.08
CA PHE A 492 8.60 -18.72 30.36
C PHE A 492 10.05 -18.97 29.90
N LEU A 493 10.40 -18.59 28.68
CA LEU A 493 11.75 -18.74 28.14
C LEU A 493 12.77 -17.85 28.86
N SER A 494 12.38 -16.60 29.15
CA SER A 494 13.20 -15.70 29.95
C SER A 494 13.49 -16.27 31.35
N ASN A 495 12.50 -16.95 31.96
CA ASN A 495 12.66 -17.61 33.26
C ASN A 495 13.62 -18.81 33.21
N ILE A 496 13.67 -19.57 32.12
CA ILE A 496 14.63 -20.67 31.95
C ILE A 496 16.06 -20.13 31.81
N LEU A 497 16.25 -19.15 30.92
CA LEU A 497 17.56 -18.52 30.67
C LEU A 497 18.09 -17.83 31.94
N MET A 498 17.20 -17.14 32.66
CA MET A 498 17.50 -16.51 33.95
C MET A 498 18.00 -17.54 34.99
N LYS A 499 17.29 -18.66 35.15
CA LYS A 499 17.68 -19.72 36.09
C LYS A 499 19.01 -20.36 35.71
N MET A 500 19.28 -20.52 34.42
CA MET A 500 20.54 -21.08 33.92
C MET A 500 21.72 -20.14 34.16
N ILE A 501 21.61 -18.86 33.75
CA ILE A 501 22.67 -17.87 33.96
C ILE A 501 22.97 -17.70 35.45
N GLY A 502 21.92 -17.68 36.30
CA GLY A 502 22.09 -17.61 37.75
C GLY A 502 22.78 -18.83 38.35
N ARG A 503 22.42 -20.04 37.91
CA ARG A 503 23.00 -21.31 38.41
C ARG A 503 24.46 -21.49 37.97
N ASP A 504 24.78 -21.11 36.74
CA ASP A 504 26.06 -21.40 36.10
C ASP A 504 26.98 -20.17 36.01
N MET A 505 26.68 -19.09 36.76
CA MET A 505 27.39 -17.81 36.70
C MET A 505 28.91 -17.95 36.89
N GLU A 506 29.34 -18.80 37.83
CA GLU A 506 30.76 -19.08 38.08
C GLU A 506 31.43 -19.86 36.94
N GLU A 507 30.69 -20.76 36.28
CA GLU A 507 31.19 -21.49 35.11
C GLU A 507 31.36 -20.55 33.91
N ILE A 508 30.37 -19.68 33.66
CA ILE A 508 30.41 -18.67 32.60
C ILE A 508 31.55 -17.67 32.85
N SER A 509 31.72 -17.22 34.10
CA SER A 509 32.76 -16.26 34.48
C SER A 509 34.17 -16.84 34.36
N ARG A 510 34.36 -18.12 34.72
CA ARG A 510 35.64 -18.80 34.56
C ARG A 510 36.02 -18.97 33.08
N ASN A 511 35.09 -19.45 32.26
CA ASN A 511 35.34 -19.60 30.82
C ASN A 511 35.65 -18.25 30.15
N TRP A 512 34.96 -17.19 30.58
CA TRP A 512 35.25 -15.83 30.14
C TRP A 512 36.66 -15.36 30.55
N ALA A 513 37.09 -15.62 31.78
CA ALA A 513 38.40 -15.23 32.26
C ALA A 513 39.52 -15.97 31.48
N GLU A 514 39.32 -17.24 31.16
CA GLU A 514 40.22 -18.03 30.30
C GLU A 514 40.31 -17.43 28.88
N ASP A 515 39.17 -17.06 28.29
CA ASP A 515 39.11 -16.38 26.99
C ASP A 515 39.84 -15.03 27.00
N VAL A 516 39.66 -14.23 28.06
CA VAL A 516 40.36 -12.93 28.22
C VAL A 516 41.86 -13.13 28.35
N GLN A 517 42.32 -14.10 29.16
CA GLN A 517 43.74 -14.42 29.28
C GLN A 517 44.34 -14.92 27.97
N SER A 518 43.56 -15.65 27.17
CA SER A 518 44.01 -16.15 25.87
C SER A 518 44.09 -15.06 24.80
N VAL A 519 43.11 -14.16 24.73
CA VAL A 519 43.00 -13.13 23.68
C VAL A 519 43.80 -11.88 24.03
N ALA A 520 43.88 -11.52 25.31
CA ALA A 520 44.55 -10.33 25.82
C ALA A 520 45.34 -10.63 27.10
N PRO A 521 46.48 -11.35 27.00
CA PRO A 521 47.28 -11.75 28.16
C PRO A 521 47.73 -10.56 29.03
N HIS A 522 47.90 -9.38 28.45
CA HIS A 522 48.27 -8.15 29.14
C HIS A 522 47.21 -7.64 30.12
N LEU A 523 45.97 -8.13 30.04
CA LEU A 523 44.89 -7.80 30.98
C LEU A 523 44.90 -8.66 32.25
N THR A 524 45.78 -9.66 32.34
CA THR A 524 45.89 -10.56 33.51
C THR A 524 46.03 -9.82 34.85
N PRO A 525 46.81 -8.73 34.98
CA PRO A 525 46.90 -7.96 36.24
C PRO A 525 45.58 -7.32 36.67
N TYR A 526 44.67 -7.06 35.73
CA TYR A 526 43.38 -6.40 35.96
C TYR A 526 42.21 -7.39 36.00
N LEU A 527 42.50 -8.69 35.95
CA LEU A 527 41.50 -9.74 35.79
C LEU A 527 40.55 -9.82 36.98
N GLU A 528 40.97 -9.45 38.18
CA GLU A 528 40.10 -9.36 39.35
C GLU A 528 39.03 -8.28 39.17
N THR A 529 39.44 -7.07 38.78
CA THR A 529 38.55 -5.93 38.48
C THR A 529 37.61 -6.26 37.32
N LEU A 530 38.13 -6.84 36.23
CA LEU A 530 37.34 -7.23 35.08
C LEU A 530 36.39 -8.39 35.42
N SER A 531 36.77 -9.32 36.30
CA SER A 531 35.89 -10.41 36.77
C SER A 531 34.73 -9.88 37.60
N ASN A 532 34.97 -8.88 38.45
CA ASN A 532 33.92 -8.19 39.19
C ASN A 532 32.96 -7.46 38.24
N MET A 533 33.49 -6.78 37.23
CA MET A 533 32.69 -6.18 36.16
C MET A 533 31.83 -7.25 35.47
N ASN A 534 32.42 -8.36 35.02
CA ASN A 534 31.70 -9.43 34.33
C ASN A 534 30.59 -10.05 35.21
N ARG A 535 30.82 -10.25 36.51
CA ARG A 535 29.78 -10.69 37.44
C ARG A 535 28.62 -9.70 37.53
N ASN A 536 28.91 -8.39 37.55
CA ASN A 536 27.87 -7.36 37.54
C ASN A 536 27.11 -7.33 36.21
N VAL A 537 27.78 -7.57 35.07
CA VAL A 537 27.13 -7.74 33.77
C VAL A 537 26.17 -8.92 33.79
N LEU A 538 26.59 -10.09 34.28
CA LEU A 538 25.75 -11.30 34.34
C LEU A 538 24.53 -11.10 35.25
N LYS A 539 24.68 -10.41 36.40
CA LYS A 539 23.57 -10.01 37.27
C LYS A 539 22.63 -9.01 36.59
N GLY A 540 23.19 -8.07 35.82
CA GLY A 540 22.44 -7.12 35.01
C GLY A 540 21.60 -7.81 33.93
N VAL A 541 22.20 -8.76 33.20
CA VAL A 541 21.52 -9.62 32.21
C VAL A 541 20.39 -10.41 32.87
N GLN A 542 20.63 -10.99 34.05
CA GLN A 542 19.62 -11.74 34.80
C GLN A 542 18.42 -10.86 35.17
N SER A 543 18.66 -9.65 35.68
CA SER A 543 17.62 -8.70 36.08
C SER A 543 16.85 -8.14 34.87
N TRP A 544 17.56 -7.90 33.76
CA TRP A 544 16.98 -7.47 32.49
C TRP A 544 15.99 -8.50 31.92
N LEU A 545 16.38 -9.77 31.94
CA LEU A 545 15.53 -10.87 31.47
C LEU A 545 14.27 -11.06 32.32
N GLN A 546 14.24 -10.57 33.57
CA GLN A 546 13.05 -10.56 34.43
C GLN A 546 12.06 -9.44 34.10
N GLY A 547 12.34 -8.58 33.11
CA GLY A 547 11.50 -7.43 32.76
C GLY A 547 11.66 -6.24 33.73
N GLN A 548 12.62 -6.30 34.66
CA GLN A 548 12.93 -5.21 35.57
C GLN A 548 13.92 -4.22 34.92
N SER A 549 13.45 -3.50 33.90
CA SER A 549 14.30 -2.55 33.14
C SER A 549 14.88 -1.42 34.02
N GLN A 550 14.25 -1.13 35.17
CA GLN A 550 14.69 -0.14 36.16
C GLN A 550 15.64 -0.68 37.25
N ALA A 551 15.92 -1.99 37.31
CA ALA A 551 16.69 -2.59 38.40
C ALA A 551 18.21 -2.68 38.15
N ILE A 552 18.69 -2.31 36.96
CA ILE A 552 20.12 -2.37 36.64
C ILE A 552 20.77 -1.08 37.13
N ASN A 553 21.61 -1.20 38.15
CA ASN A 553 22.41 -0.09 38.64
C ASN A 553 23.53 0.22 37.61
N LEU A 554 23.23 1.13 36.68
CA LEU A 554 24.15 1.54 35.61
C LEU A 554 25.31 2.40 36.14
N ASP A 555 25.19 2.99 37.33
CA ASP A 555 26.22 3.81 37.94
C ASP A 555 27.47 2.99 38.29
N VAL A 556 27.29 1.71 38.65
CA VAL A 556 28.39 0.77 38.92
C VAL A 556 29.30 0.59 37.69
N PHE A 557 28.72 0.61 36.48
CA PHE A 557 29.49 0.52 35.24
C PHE A 557 30.23 1.82 34.92
N MET A 558 29.67 2.96 35.28
CA MET A 558 30.35 4.25 35.18
C MET A 558 31.56 4.30 36.13
N GLU A 559 31.40 3.90 37.39
CA GLU A 559 32.50 3.82 38.38
C GLU A 559 33.60 2.82 37.95
N THR A 560 33.19 1.68 37.38
CA THR A 560 34.13 0.69 36.84
C THR A 560 34.92 1.27 35.67
N GLY A 561 34.27 2.03 34.77
CA GLY A 561 34.93 2.72 33.67
C GLY A 561 35.98 3.72 34.16
N THR A 562 35.64 4.54 35.16
CA THR A 562 36.58 5.48 35.79
C THR A 562 37.75 4.75 36.45
N THR A 563 37.48 3.64 37.13
CA THR A 563 38.52 2.82 37.78
C THR A 563 39.50 2.24 36.75
N LEU A 564 39.00 1.70 35.63
CA LEU A 564 39.83 1.15 34.56
C LEU A 564 40.63 2.23 33.83
N SER A 565 40.07 3.44 33.67
CA SER A 565 40.82 4.59 33.14
C SER A 565 41.94 5.03 34.10
N ASN A 566 41.70 5.03 35.41
CA ASN A 566 42.73 5.37 36.41
C ASN A 566 43.85 4.32 36.51
N LEU A 567 43.58 3.10 36.05
CA LEU A 567 44.54 2.00 35.96
C LEU A 567 45.23 1.94 34.57
N ASP A 568 45.05 2.95 33.72
CA ASP A 568 45.62 3.03 32.36
C ASP A 568 45.31 1.82 31.46
N VAL A 569 44.16 1.15 31.67
CA VAL A 569 43.73 0.03 30.82
C VAL A 569 43.09 0.58 29.55
N PRO A 570 43.59 0.27 28.33
CA PRO A 570 43.03 0.80 27.10
C PRO A 570 41.53 0.49 26.94
N LEU A 571 40.72 1.50 26.58
CA LEU A 571 39.27 1.33 26.38
C LEU A 571 38.94 0.20 25.38
N ALA A 572 39.74 0.05 24.32
CA ALA A 572 39.55 -1.02 23.33
C ALA A 572 39.62 -2.42 23.98
N ASP A 573 40.50 -2.60 24.96
CA ASP A 573 40.66 -3.86 25.68
C ASP A 573 39.51 -4.10 26.66
N VAL A 574 38.99 -3.04 27.29
CA VAL A 574 37.79 -3.10 28.13
C VAL A 574 36.57 -3.52 27.30
N LEU A 575 36.39 -2.93 26.12
CA LEU A 575 35.29 -3.28 25.20
C LEU A 575 35.46 -4.69 24.62
N ASN A 576 36.69 -5.13 24.35
CA ASN A 576 36.96 -6.52 23.96
C ASN A 576 36.61 -7.51 25.08
N ALA A 577 36.95 -7.19 26.34
CA ALA A 577 36.56 -8.01 27.48
C ALA A 577 35.03 -8.12 27.61
N MET A 578 34.30 -7.04 27.31
CA MET A 578 32.83 -7.04 27.25
C MET A 578 32.28 -7.88 26.09
N ALA A 579 32.90 -7.84 24.91
CA ALA A 579 32.52 -8.68 23.78
C ALA A 579 32.72 -10.18 24.11
N LEU A 580 33.81 -10.52 24.80
CA LEU A 580 34.07 -11.88 25.28
C LEU A 580 33.06 -12.31 26.36
N SER A 581 32.57 -11.40 27.19
CA SER A 581 31.51 -11.69 28.16
C SER A 581 30.22 -12.13 27.46
N ARG A 582 29.85 -11.46 26.37
CA ARG A 582 28.70 -11.88 25.55
C ARG A 582 28.93 -13.26 24.92
N LYS A 583 30.15 -13.50 24.41
CA LYS A 583 30.55 -14.80 23.82
C LYS A 583 30.50 -15.95 24.84
N SER A 584 30.90 -15.73 26.08
CA SER A 584 30.92 -16.79 27.11
C SER A 584 29.51 -17.24 27.49
N ILE A 585 28.55 -16.31 27.56
CA ILE A 585 27.12 -16.61 27.75
C ILE A 585 26.64 -17.51 26.60
N TRP A 586 26.91 -17.13 25.35
CA TRP A 586 26.54 -17.92 24.17
C TRP A 586 27.13 -19.30 24.16
N THR A 587 28.43 -19.39 24.37
CA THR A 587 29.17 -20.65 24.30
C THR A 587 28.65 -21.62 25.37
N HIS A 588 28.27 -21.09 26.53
CA HIS A 588 27.66 -21.86 27.60
C HIS A 588 26.25 -22.38 27.25
N VAL A 589 25.39 -21.52 26.69
CA VAL A 589 24.05 -21.89 26.20
C VAL A 589 24.15 -23.02 25.17
N VAL A 590 25.04 -22.86 24.19
CA VAL A 590 25.30 -23.84 23.11
C VAL A 590 25.81 -25.17 23.69
N LYS A 591 26.77 -25.12 24.63
CA LYS A 591 27.42 -26.31 25.20
C LYS A 591 26.48 -27.19 26.03
N LYS A 592 25.49 -26.60 26.71
CA LYS A 592 24.47 -27.36 27.47
C LYS A 592 23.45 -28.07 26.56
N ARG A 593 23.69 -28.11 25.23
CA ARG A 593 22.83 -28.73 24.20
C ARG A 593 21.41 -28.14 24.15
N ILE A 594 21.29 -26.85 24.43
CA ILE A 594 20.07 -26.05 24.21
C ILE A 594 19.99 -25.67 22.72
N LEU A 595 20.30 -26.59 21.81
CA LEU A 595 20.16 -26.40 20.36
C LEU A 595 19.65 -27.68 19.70
N SER A 596 19.04 -28.56 20.49
CA SER A 596 18.57 -29.87 20.05
C SER A 596 17.07 -29.87 19.75
N SER A 597 16.33 -28.85 20.19
CA SER A 597 14.93 -28.63 19.81
C SER A 597 14.64 -27.22 19.25
N PRO A 598 13.60 -27.04 18.42
CA PRO A 598 13.21 -25.73 17.89
C PRO A 598 12.92 -24.66 18.96
N LEU A 599 12.40 -25.07 20.14
CA LEU A 599 12.16 -24.19 21.28
C LEU A 599 13.46 -23.58 21.82
N GLU A 600 14.55 -24.32 21.72
CA GLU A 600 15.87 -23.94 22.24
C GLU A 600 16.62 -23.01 21.26
N ILE A 601 16.41 -23.20 19.95
CA ILE A 601 16.85 -22.26 18.91
C ILE A 601 16.12 -20.92 19.07
N TYR A 602 14.82 -20.94 19.38
CA TYR A 602 14.04 -19.73 19.66
C TYR A 602 14.50 -19.03 20.96
N ALA A 603 14.77 -19.77 22.04
CA ALA A 603 15.36 -19.22 23.26
C ALA A 603 16.69 -18.50 22.98
N THR A 604 17.49 -19.08 22.08
CA THR A 604 18.77 -18.55 21.62
C THR A 604 18.57 -17.25 20.83
N LEU A 605 17.63 -17.16 19.88
CA LEU A 605 17.42 -15.93 19.11
C LEU A 605 16.82 -14.79 19.96
N GLU A 606 15.87 -15.08 20.84
CA GLU A 606 15.27 -14.08 21.75
C GLU A 606 16.28 -13.56 22.79
N LEU A 607 17.14 -14.44 23.32
CA LEU A 607 18.26 -14.04 24.18
C LEU A 607 19.18 -13.05 23.47
N ASN A 608 19.44 -13.25 22.18
CA ASN A 608 20.31 -12.37 21.40
C ASN A 608 19.75 -10.97 21.26
N ASN A 609 18.49 -10.87 20.83
CA ASN A 609 17.84 -9.59 20.63
C ASN A 609 17.74 -8.78 21.94
N ARG A 610 17.52 -9.46 23.08
CA ARG A 610 17.37 -8.78 24.39
C ARG A 610 18.70 -8.39 25.04
N ILE A 611 19.75 -9.19 24.84
CA ILE A 611 21.07 -8.93 25.43
C ILE A 611 21.80 -7.81 24.69
N ILE A 612 21.65 -7.68 23.37
CA ILE A 612 22.35 -6.65 22.57
C ILE A 612 22.13 -5.25 23.14
N PHE A 613 20.86 -4.85 23.31
CA PHE A 613 20.53 -3.51 23.79
C PHE A 613 21.04 -3.23 25.21
N LEU A 614 21.10 -4.26 26.05
CA LEU A 614 21.66 -4.13 27.39
C LEU A 614 23.19 -3.92 27.34
N TYR A 615 23.90 -4.70 26.53
CA TYR A 615 25.35 -4.54 26.37
C TYR A 615 25.70 -3.18 25.76
N ASP A 616 24.88 -2.66 24.83
CA ASP A 616 25.07 -1.33 24.27
C ASP A 616 24.93 -0.24 25.35
N LYS A 617 23.92 -0.36 26.24
CA LYS A 617 23.80 0.51 27.41
C LYS A 617 25.01 0.38 28.35
N ILE A 618 25.41 -0.83 28.73
CA ILE A 618 26.54 -1.04 29.62
C ILE A 618 27.83 -0.44 29.01
N ASN A 619 28.07 -0.68 27.72
CA ASN A 619 29.21 -0.12 26.99
C ASN A 619 29.19 1.41 26.97
N TYR A 620 28.01 2.02 26.78
CA TYR A 620 27.84 3.47 26.86
C TYR A 620 28.24 4.02 28.24
N TYR A 621 27.72 3.43 29.33
CA TYR A 621 28.03 3.89 30.70
C TYR A 621 29.48 3.62 31.11
N LEU A 622 30.06 2.47 30.72
CA LEU A 622 31.49 2.18 30.88
C LEU A 622 32.35 3.23 30.17
N THR A 623 32.02 3.53 28.91
CA THR A 623 32.77 4.51 28.11
C THR A 623 32.61 5.91 28.66
N ALA A 624 31.41 6.30 29.08
CA ALA A 624 31.14 7.58 29.70
C ALA A 624 31.94 7.75 31.00
N GLY A 625 31.99 6.73 31.85
CA GLY A 625 32.80 6.71 33.07
C GLY A 625 34.30 6.73 32.80
N TYR A 626 34.75 6.04 31.76
CA TYR A 626 36.15 6.03 31.32
C TYR A 626 36.65 7.42 30.91
N PHE A 627 35.81 8.24 30.27
CA PHE A 627 36.16 9.62 29.89
C PHE A 627 35.84 10.66 30.96
N LYS A 628 35.21 10.27 32.07
CA LYS A 628 34.87 11.15 33.18
C LYS A 628 36.13 11.39 34.02
N LYS A 629 36.83 12.49 33.73
CA LYS A 629 37.96 12.98 34.53
C LYS A 629 37.47 13.72 35.78
#